data_AF-A0A940P988-F1
#
_entry.id   AF-A0A940P988-F1
#
_cell.length_a   1.000
_cell.length_b   1.000
_cell.length_c   1.000
_cell.angle_alpha   90.00
_cell.angle_beta   90.00
_cell.angle_gamma   90.00
#
_symmetry.space_group_name_H-M   'P 1'
#
loop_
_entity.id
_entity.type
_entity.pdbx_description
1 polymer ?
#
loop_
_entity_poly.entity_id
_entity_poly.type
_entity_poly.pdbx_seq_one_letter_code
_entity_poly.pdbx_strand_id
1 'polypeptide(L)'
;EVTLPDSVQIIEAGAFADCVSLKTVRGGNLLRIEENAFQNCTKLETISIPFRMQFVHPTAFDGCDHLKETHTKDGSFVIDKVLLAAEPPYPVYQIPAGVVTVMNNALNGSDVIAVECPDSLRYLRSNALSGNYDLLEIRLNDGCKTIGTDAIADCPLLDSLTVPSSVDGIGTQEKSRLKTIAGTPDSVAELYAAEQNYTFRDATIPEPEGDDLTLDYRKDGWAFGNSDAVFGGDYFLLDADRQYLTKHGIDTKDNGKEWSGSCVGLAITVILMKNGIFTPAVLQQDAKTLSDVQPTDAVRSFINYYHCVQNRSDTGSHTSAAQKLYMMSKEMARIPRGASPFLITFSTPDGAHGVVGYGLESGEWTFDGKNYDRRALIWDSNYPDRLNDDACLYFESKSYDYCIPAYAVHAAKGETESTFGLITVTNDLSALNAEPYPLTLYYEEGDLNCDGKVSAADAVLLCRFLTTQDTLPAGLMQLADLSGDSAVSAADLTLLKQKLLSE
;
A
#
# COMPACT_ATOMS: atom_id res chain seq x y z
N GLU A 1 -20.21 -17.03 -40.15
CA GLU A 1 -18.92 -17.34 -39.51
C GLU A 1 -17.81 -16.70 -40.33
N VAL A 2 -16.68 -16.37 -39.72
CA VAL A 2 -15.48 -15.85 -40.39
C VAL A 2 -14.29 -16.71 -39.95
N THR A 3 -13.47 -17.13 -40.93
CA THR A 3 -12.17 -17.77 -40.67
C THR A 3 -11.09 -16.84 -41.18
N LEU A 4 -10.27 -16.32 -40.27
CA LEU A 4 -9.17 -15.42 -40.57
C LEU A 4 -7.95 -16.26 -40.97
N PRO A 5 -7.24 -15.91 -42.06
CA PRO A 5 -5.96 -16.54 -42.38
C PRO A 5 -4.89 -16.12 -41.37
N ASP A 6 -3.89 -16.98 -41.17
CA ASP A 6 -2.79 -16.80 -40.21
C ASP A 6 -1.96 -15.52 -40.42
N SER A 7 -2.06 -14.89 -41.60
CA SER A 7 -1.44 -13.60 -41.90
C SER A 7 -2.17 -12.41 -41.26
N VAL A 8 -3.42 -12.57 -40.80
CA VAL A 8 -4.17 -11.50 -40.13
C VAL A 8 -3.65 -11.38 -38.70
N GLN A 9 -3.10 -10.21 -38.40
CA GLN A 9 -2.57 -9.85 -37.07
C GLN A 9 -3.42 -8.78 -36.36
N ILE A 10 -4.18 -7.99 -37.09
CA ILE A 10 -4.96 -6.86 -36.54
C ILE A 10 -6.38 -6.96 -37.08
N ILE A 11 -7.35 -6.82 -36.18
CA ILE A 11 -8.74 -6.51 -36.54
C ILE A 11 -8.93 -5.04 -36.29
N GLU A 12 -8.94 -4.27 -37.38
CA GLU A 12 -9.05 -2.81 -37.38
C GLU A 12 -10.37 -2.33 -36.79
N ALA A 13 -10.40 -1.04 -36.45
CA ALA A 13 -11.55 -0.41 -35.82
C ALA A 13 -12.81 -0.60 -36.68
N GLY A 14 -13.90 -1.06 -36.05
CA GLY A 14 -15.18 -1.31 -36.71
C GLY A 14 -15.20 -2.38 -37.80
N ALA A 15 -14.15 -3.19 -37.99
CA ALA A 15 -14.01 -4.10 -39.13
C ALA A 15 -15.19 -5.08 -39.33
N PHE A 16 -15.82 -5.52 -38.23
CA PHE A 16 -17.01 -6.36 -38.23
C PHE A 16 -18.19 -5.70 -37.49
N ALA A 17 -18.18 -4.38 -37.29
CA ALA A 17 -19.29 -3.68 -36.66
C ALA A 17 -20.62 -3.96 -37.39
N ASP A 18 -21.69 -4.10 -36.61
CA ASP A 18 -23.05 -4.40 -37.06
C ASP A 18 -23.20 -5.69 -37.89
N CYS A 19 -22.24 -6.61 -37.82
CA CYS A 19 -22.35 -7.94 -38.42
C CYS A 19 -23.29 -8.84 -37.59
N VAL A 20 -24.58 -8.49 -37.49
CA VAL A 20 -25.63 -9.13 -36.67
C VAL A 20 -25.89 -10.62 -36.98
N SER A 21 -25.31 -11.16 -38.05
CA SER A 21 -25.38 -12.57 -38.42
C SER A 21 -24.09 -13.35 -38.14
N LEU A 22 -23.02 -12.66 -37.71
CA LEU A 22 -21.73 -13.27 -37.39
C LEU A 22 -21.85 -14.03 -36.08
N LYS A 23 -21.65 -15.35 -36.14
CA LYS A 23 -21.71 -16.24 -34.97
C LYS A 23 -20.37 -16.62 -34.39
N THR A 24 -19.36 -16.69 -35.23
CA THR A 24 -18.08 -17.30 -34.86
C THR A 24 -16.98 -16.67 -35.68
N VAL A 25 -15.90 -16.33 -34.98
CA VAL A 25 -14.64 -15.86 -35.55
C VAL A 25 -13.53 -16.82 -35.11
N ARG A 26 -12.82 -17.41 -36.07
CA ARG A 26 -11.75 -18.38 -35.83
C ARG A 26 -10.53 -18.06 -36.69
N GLY A 27 -9.38 -18.58 -36.29
CA GLY A 27 -8.12 -18.42 -37.03
C GLY A 27 -7.49 -17.04 -36.85
N GLY A 28 -6.40 -16.82 -37.58
CA GLY A 28 -5.58 -15.61 -37.46
C GLY A 28 -4.55 -15.71 -36.34
N ASN A 29 -3.42 -15.04 -36.54
CA ASN A 29 -2.40 -14.83 -35.50
C ASN A 29 -2.60 -13.45 -34.88
N LEU A 30 -3.81 -13.21 -34.36
CA LEU A 30 -4.22 -11.90 -33.86
C LEU A 30 -3.30 -11.42 -32.74
N LEU A 31 -2.85 -10.18 -32.90
CA LEU A 31 -2.09 -9.40 -31.93
C LEU A 31 -2.95 -8.27 -31.38
N ARG A 32 -3.87 -7.70 -32.18
CA ARG A 32 -4.68 -6.55 -31.76
C ARG A 32 -6.12 -6.66 -32.27
N ILE A 33 -7.07 -6.31 -31.41
CA ILE A 33 -8.48 -6.06 -31.75
C ILE A 33 -8.77 -4.61 -31.35
N GLU A 34 -9.05 -3.76 -32.33
CA GLU A 34 -9.21 -2.32 -32.14
C GLU A 34 -10.64 -1.92 -31.76
N GLU A 35 -10.82 -0.62 -31.53
CA GLU A 35 -12.07 -0.01 -31.10
C GLU A 35 -13.29 -0.46 -31.94
N ASN A 36 -14.36 -0.89 -31.26
CA ASN A 36 -15.64 -1.27 -31.88
C ASN A 36 -15.55 -2.37 -32.95
N ALA A 37 -14.45 -3.14 -33.00
CA ALA A 37 -14.19 -4.14 -34.05
C ALA A 37 -15.35 -5.12 -34.29
N PHE A 38 -16.09 -5.48 -33.25
CA PHE A 38 -17.26 -6.36 -33.29
C PHE A 38 -18.53 -5.70 -32.71
N GLN A 39 -18.59 -4.37 -32.65
CA GLN A 39 -19.73 -3.66 -32.08
C GLN A 39 -21.06 -4.15 -32.69
N ASN A 40 -22.08 -4.36 -31.86
CA ASN A 40 -23.40 -4.86 -32.23
C ASN A 40 -23.41 -6.18 -33.02
N CYS A 41 -22.38 -7.02 -32.89
CA CYS A 41 -22.42 -8.40 -33.37
C CYS A 41 -23.30 -9.27 -32.46
N THR A 42 -24.61 -8.98 -32.45
CA THR A 42 -25.59 -9.53 -31.49
C THR A 42 -25.71 -11.05 -31.50
N LYS A 43 -25.19 -11.77 -32.51
CA LYS A 43 -25.19 -13.24 -32.58
C LYS A 43 -23.80 -13.87 -32.40
N LEU A 44 -22.76 -13.08 -32.13
CA LEU A 44 -21.40 -13.60 -31.98
C LEU A 44 -21.34 -14.44 -30.70
N GLU A 45 -21.20 -15.75 -30.84
CA GLU A 45 -21.19 -16.68 -29.71
C GLU A 45 -19.77 -16.98 -29.22
N THR A 46 -18.80 -17.00 -30.15
CA THR A 46 -17.42 -17.39 -29.86
C THR A 46 -16.41 -16.61 -30.70
N ILE A 47 -15.39 -16.08 -30.04
CA ILE A 47 -14.14 -15.65 -30.65
C ILE A 47 -12.97 -16.31 -29.92
N SER A 48 -12.00 -16.81 -30.68
CA SER A 48 -10.75 -17.31 -30.09
C SER A 48 -9.84 -16.13 -29.81
N ILE A 49 -9.45 -15.93 -28.55
CA ILE A 49 -8.40 -14.97 -28.18
C ILE A 49 -7.06 -15.73 -28.18
N PRO A 50 -6.23 -15.63 -29.23
CA PRO A 50 -4.97 -16.34 -29.28
C PRO A 50 -4.03 -15.90 -28.16
N PHE A 51 -3.16 -16.83 -27.74
CA PHE A 51 -2.13 -16.55 -26.74
C PHE A 51 -1.24 -15.35 -27.09
N ARG A 52 -1.01 -15.05 -28.37
CA ARG A 52 -0.16 -13.93 -28.79
C ARG A 52 -0.87 -12.57 -28.75
N MET A 53 -2.16 -12.52 -28.42
CA MET A 53 -2.90 -11.26 -28.34
C MET A 53 -2.18 -10.29 -27.39
N GLN A 54 -2.03 -9.06 -27.83
CA GLN A 54 -1.35 -7.96 -27.13
C GLN A 54 -2.34 -6.89 -26.71
N PHE A 55 -3.44 -6.71 -27.44
CA PHE A 55 -4.40 -5.67 -27.15
C PHE A 55 -5.79 -6.06 -27.62
N VAL A 56 -6.78 -5.78 -26.78
CA VAL A 56 -8.20 -5.79 -27.13
C VAL A 56 -8.76 -4.51 -26.58
N HIS A 57 -9.29 -3.65 -27.45
CA HIS A 57 -9.92 -2.42 -27.01
C HIS A 57 -11.13 -2.75 -26.11
N PRO A 58 -11.36 -2.03 -24.99
CA PRO A 58 -12.46 -2.33 -24.07
C PRO A 58 -13.84 -2.39 -24.74
N THR A 59 -14.06 -1.54 -25.75
CA THR A 59 -15.33 -1.47 -26.51
C THR A 59 -15.40 -2.42 -27.72
N ALA A 60 -14.38 -3.26 -27.94
CA ALA A 60 -14.28 -4.09 -29.14
C ALA A 60 -15.50 -5.02 -29.33
N PHE A 61 -16.19 -5.39 -28.23
CA PHE A 61 -17.32 -6.30 -28.23
C PHE A 61 -18.63 -5.68 -27.72
N ASP A 62 -18.75 -4.34 -27.68
CA ASP A 62 -19.96 -3.67 -27.21
C ASP A 62 -21.21 -4.16 -27.98
N GLY A 63 -22.26 -4.57 -27.27
CA GLY A 63 -23.49 -5.09 -27.87
C GLY A 63 -23.38 -6.50 -28.46
N CYS A 64 -22.36 -7.29 -28.08
CA CYS A 64 -22.25 -8.72 -28.42
C CYS A 64 -23.02 -9.62 -27.43
N ASP A 65 -24.34 -9.50 -27.40
CA ASP A 65 -25.22 -10.11 -26.38
C ASP A 65 -25.12 -11.64 -26.20
N HIS A 66 -24.58 -12.36 -27.19
CA HIS A 66 -24.46 -13.83 -27.17
C HIS A 66 -23.02 -14.32 -26.98
N LEU A 67 -22.05 -13.41 -26.90
CA LEU A 67 -20.66 -13.79 -26.68
C LEU A 67 -20.55 -14.28 -25.25
N LYS A 68 -19.83 -15.38 -25.02
CA LYS A 68 -19.52 -15.86 -23.67
C LYS A 68 -18.49 -14.95 -23.01
N GLU A 69 -18.84 -13.70 -22.85
CA GLU A 69 -18.16 -12.74 -22.00
C GLU A 69 -18.77 -12.80 -20.60
N THR A 70 -17.96 -12.48 -19.60
CA THR A 70 -18.43 -12.30 -18.23
C THR A 70 -18.01 -10.92 -17.79
N HIS A 71 -18.99 -10.05 -17.62
CA HIS A 71 -18.87 -8.83 -16.84
C HIS A 71 -19.26 -9.15 -15.41
N THR A 72 -18.29 -9.18 -14.51
CA THR A 72 -18.52 -9.48 -13.10
C THR A 72 -18.89 -8.21 -12.34
N LYS A 73 -19.51 -8.37 -11.16
CA LYS A 73 -19.89 -7.24 -10.29
C LYS A 73 -18.71 -6.42 -9.79
N ASP A 74 -17.50 -6.99 -9.86
CA ASP A 74 -16.24 -6.34 -9.52
C ASP A 74 -15.58 -5.62 -10.71
N GLY A 75 -16.31 -5.41 -11.81
CA GLY A 75 -15.81 -4.65 -12.97
C GLY A 75 -14.88 -5.44 -13.89
N SER A 76 -14.72 -6.76 -13.70
CA SER A 76 -13.89 -7.57 -14.60
C SER A 76 -14.59 -7.85 -15.92
N PHE A 77 -13.85 -7.66 -17.01
CA PHE A 77 -14.23 -8.07 -18.35
C PHE A 77 -13.41 -9.27 -18.80
N VAL A 78 -14.05 -10.45 -18.82
CA VAL A 78 -13.39 -11.73 -19.14
C VAL A 78 -13.99 -12.35 -20.40
N ILE A 79 -13.12 -12.72 -21.35
CA ILE A 79 -13.47 -13.53 -22.53
C ILE A 79 -12.55 -14.73 -22.60
N ASP A 80 -13.13 -15.94 -22.69
CA ASP A 80 -12.39 -17.20 -22.86
C ASP A 80 -11.19 -17.36 -21.89
N LYS A 81 -11.44 -17.14 -20.59
CA LYS A 81 -10.44 -17.22 -19.51
C LYS A 81 -9.33 -16.16 -19.58
N VAL A 82 -9.49 -15.12 -20.40
CA VAL A 82 -8.58 -13.98 -20.47
C VAL A 82 -9.25 -12.78 -19.81
N LEU A 83 -8.61 -12.24 -18.77
CA LEU A 83 -8.99 -10.97 -18.18
C LEU A 83 -8.46 -9.84 -19.06
N LEU A 84 -9.37 -9.08 -19.68
CA LEU A 84 -9.05 -8.02 -20.64
C LEU A 84 -8.93 -6.65 -19.98
N ALA A 85 -9.82 -6.37 -19.03
CA ALA A 85 -9.84 -5.16 -18.23
C ALA A 85 -10.53 -5.46 -16.89
N ALA A 86 -10.17 -4.73 -15.85
CA ALA A 86 -10.88 -4.73 -14.58
C ALA A 86 -10.83 -3.34 -13.97
N GLU A 87 -11.98 -2.89 -13.46
CA GLU A 87 -12.11 -1.67 -12.66
C GLU A 87 -12.59 -2.06 -11.25
N PRO A 88 -11.69 -2.59 -10.41
CA PRO A 88 -12.06 -3.22 -9.15
C PRO A 88 -12.70 -2.22 -8.18
N PRO A 89 -13.90 -2.51 -7.64
CA PRO A 89 -14.54 -1.65 -6.65
C PRO A 89 -13.88 -1.76 -5.28
N TYR A 90 -12.89 -2.64 -5.09
CA TYR A 90 -12.15 -2.85 -3.84
C TYR A 90 -10.63 -2.81 -4.08
N PRO A 91 -9.85 -2.36 -3.09
CA PRO A 91 -8.40 -2.24 -3.25
C PRO A 91 -7.68 -3.59 -3.29
N VAL A 92 -8.25 -4.63 -2.68
CA VAL A 92 -7.77 -6.01 -2.84
C VAL A 92 -8.59 -6.68 -3.92
N TYR A 93 -7.93 -6.94 -5.05
CA TYR A 93 -8.58 -7.51 -6.21
C TYR A 93 -8.29 -9.01 -6.32
N GLN A 94 -9.36 -9.80 -6.28
CA GLN A 94 -9.32 -11.22 -6.55
C GLN A 94 -9.58 -11.44 -8.04
N ILE A 95 -8.55 -11.86 -8.79
CA ILE A 95 -8.74 -12.19 -10.20
C ILE A 95 -9.77 -13.34 -10.30
N PRO A 96 -10.80 -13.24 -11.16
CA PRO A 96 -11.86 -14.23 -11.22
C PRO A 96 -11.38 -15.67 -11.43
N ALA A 97 -12.02 -16.62 -10.74
CA ALA A 97 -11.71 -18.04 -10.87
C ALA A 97 -11.81 -18.52 -12.33
N GLY A 98 -10.86 -19.33 -12.76
CA GLY A 98 -10.80 -19.86 -14.12
C GLY A 98 -10.06 -18.96 -15.11
N VAL A 99 -9.72 -17.72 -14.74
CA VAL A 99 -8.82 -16.88 -15.54
C VAL A 99 -7.44 -17.52 -15.62
N VAL A 100 -6.93 -17.64 -16.85
CA VAL A 100 -5.64 -18.24 -17.19
C VAL A 100 -4.62 -17.15 -17.57
N THR A 101 -5.09 -16.07 -18.18
CA THR A 101 -4.24 -14.97 -18.66
C THR A 101 -4.80 -13.64 -18.17
N VAL A 102 -3.97 -12.82 -17.54
CA VAL A 102 -4.21 -11.39 -17.37
C VAL A 102 -3.54 -10.68 -18.53
N MET A 103 -4.34 -10.03 -19.38
CA MET A 103 -3.86 -9.40 -20.61
C MET A 103 -3.03 -8.14 -20.30
N ASN A 104 -2.36 -7.62 -21.34
CA ASN A 104 -1.67 -6.34 -21.23
C ASN A 104 -2.62 -5.25 -20.74
N ASN A 105 -2.16 -4.44 -19.78
CA ASN A 105 -2.90 -3.31 -19.19
C ASN A 105 -4.23 -3.65 -18.51
N ALA A 106 -4.55 -4.93 -18.28
CA ALA A 106 -5.87 -5.31 -17.78
C ALA A 106 -6.20 -4.71 -16.40
N LEU A 107 -5.19 -4.44 -15.58
CA LEU A 107 -5.29 -3.75 -14.29
C LEU A 107 -4.29 -2.56 -14.23
N ASN A 108 -4.00 -1.90 -15.35
CA ASN A 108 -3.09 -0.75 -15.33
C ASN A 108 -3.77 0.44 -14.66
N GLY A 109 -3.10 1.05 -13.67
CA GLY A 109 -3.63 2.23 -12.97
C GLY A 109 -5.00 2.00 -12.35
N SER A 110 -5.24 0.80 -11.83
CA SER A 110 -6.54 0.38 -11.27
C SER A 110 -6.67 0.63 -9.76
N ASP A 111 -5.72 1.35 -9.16
CA ASP A 111 -5.67 1.70 -7.75
C ASP A 111 -5.82 0.49 -6.80
N VAL A 112 -5.25 -0.65 -7.22
CA VAL A 112 -5.21 -1.85 -6.38
C VAL A 112 -4.04 -1.81 -5.40
N ILE A 113 -4.31 -2.23 -4.16
CA ILE A 113 -3.35 -2.39 -3.07
C ILE A 113 -2.79 -3.82 -3.03
N ALA A 114 -3.62 -4.81 -3.36
CA ALA A 114 -3.16 -6.18 -3.48
C ALA A 114 -3.91 -6.94 -4.57
N VAL A 115 -3.23 -7.89 -5.20
CA VAL A 115 -3.83 -8.77 -6.21
C VAL A 115 -3.66 -10.23 -5.83
N GLU A 116 -4.77 -10.95 -5.76
CA GLU A 116 -4.81 -12.39 -5.52
C GLU A 116 -5.09 -13.13 -6.83
N CYS A 117 -4.15 -13.97 -7.25
CA CYS A 117 -4.26 -14.74 -8.48
C CYS A 117 -4.95 -16.09 -8.25
N PRO A 118 -5.89 -16.53 -9.11
CA PRO A 118 -6.53 -17.82 -8.97
C PRO A 118 -5.59 -18.97 -9.31
N ASP A 119 -5.89 -20.17 -8.83
CA ASP A 119 -5.14 -21.40 -9.12
C ASP A 119 -4.96 -21.69 -10.62
N SER A 120 -5.88 -21.18 -11.45
CA SER A 120 -5.85 -21.31 -12.91
C SER A 120 -4.89 -20.37 -13.62
N LEU A 121 -4.37 -19.32 -12.96
CA LEU A 121 -3.53 -18.33 -13.60
C LEU A 121 -2.23 -18.97 -14.11
N ARG A 122 -1.85 -18.61 -15.33
CA ARG A 122 -0.60 -19.05 -15.98
C ARG A 122 0.20 -17.86 -16.50
N TYR A 123 -0.44 -16.78 -16.92
CA TYR A 123 0.25 -15.71 -17.64
C TYR A 123 -0.16 -14.34 -17.13
N LEU A 124 0.78 -13.60 -16.55
CA LEU A 124 0.70 -12.15 -16.37
C LEU A 124 1.41 -11.49 -17.55
N ARG A 125 0.68 -10.69 -18.32
CA ARG A 125 1.23 -10.08 -19.55
C ARG A 125 1.81 -8.70 -19.28
N SER A 126 2.33 -8.08 -20.33
CA SER A 126 3.10 -6.84 -20.20
C SER A 126 2.23 -5.70 -19.71
N ASN A 127 2.71 -4.91 -18.76
CA ASN A 127 1.96 -3.81 -18.14
C ASN A 127 0.65 -4.25 -17.46
N ALA A 128 0.45 -5.54 -17.20
CA ALA A 128 -0.81 -6.07 -16.67
C ALA A 128 -1.26 -5.38 -15.37
N LEU A 129 -0.32 -5.07 -14.47
CA LEU A 129 -0.52 -4.42 -13.18
C LEU A 129 0.30 -3.12 -13.07
N SER A 130 0.75 -2.56 -14.20
CA SER A 130 1.61 -1.36 -14.17
C SER A 130 0.84 -0.13 -13.68
N GLY A 131 1.54 0.82 -13.06
CA GLY A 131 0.94 2.09 -12.64
C GLY A 131 -0.03 1.99 -11.47
N ASN A 132 -0.06 0.86 -10.75
CA ASN A 132 -0.77 0.77 -9.49
C ASN A 132 0.12 1.34 -8.38
N TYR A 133 -0.04 2.65 -8.14
CA TYR A 133 0.80 3.40 -7.20
C TYR A 133 0.73 2.88 -5.77
N ASP A 134 -0.41 2.27 -5.42
CA ASP A 134 -0.72 1.78 -4.09
C ASP A 134 -0.43 0.28 -3.90
N LEU A 135 0.05 -0.41 -4.93
CA LEU A 135 0.22 -1.86 -4.93
C LEU A 135 1.36 -2.28 -3.98
N LEU A 136 1.01 -3.09 -3.00
CA LEU A 136 1.90 -3.61 -1.95
C LEU A 136 2.17 -5.10 -2.07
N GLU A 137 1.27 -5.85 -2.71
CA GLU A 137 1.37 -7.30 -2.75
C GLU A 137 0.74 -7.90 -4.01
N ILE A 138 1.41 -8.91 -4.55
CA ILE A 138 0.87 -9.76 -5.59
C ILE A 138 1.06 -11.20 -5.12
N ARG A 139 -0.05 -11.92 -4.94
CA ARG A 139 -0.06 -13.34 -4.62
C ARG A 139 -0.18 -14.14 -5.90
N LEU A 140 0.96 -14.54 -6.44
CA LEU A 140 1.03 -15.47 -7.57
C LEU A 140 0.70 -16.89 -7.10
N ASN A 141 -0.01 -17.63 -7.95
CA ASN A 141 -0.24 -19.06 -7.72
C ASN A 141 0.94 -19.90 -8.22
N ASP A 142 1.09 -21.12 -7.67
CA ASP A 142 2.11 -22.10 -8.05
C ASP A 142 2.04 -22.60 -9.51
N GLY A 143 1.04 -22.15 -10.28
CA GLY A 143 0.91 -22.45 -11.70
C GLY A 143 1.44 -21.35 -12.62
N CYS A 144 1.78 -20.16 -12.09
CA CYS A 144 2.20 -19.03 -12.91
C CYS A 144 3.44 -19.39 -13.75
N LYS A 145 3.39 -19.14 -15.06
CA LYS A 145 4.42 -19.51 -16.03
C LYS A 145 5.27 -18.35 -16.49
N THR A 146 4.65 -17.19 -16.72
CA THR A 146 5.39 -16.02 -17.17
C THR A 146 4.89 -14.76 -16.51
N ILE A 147 5.83 -13.88 -16.19
CA ILE A 147 5.59 -12.49 -15.81
C ILE A 147 6.12 -11.63 -16.95
N GLY A 148 5.24 -10.92 -17.64
CA GLY A 148 5.57 -10.13 -18.83
C GLY A 148 6.41 -8.89 -18.52
N THR A 149 7.03 -8.31 -19.55
CA THR A 149 7.77 -7.04 -19.45
C THR A 149 6.90 -5.94 -18.88
N ASP A 150 7.42 -5.24 -17.87
CA ASP A 150 6.75 -4.14 -17.17
C ASP A 150 5.38 -4.52 -16.59
N ALA A 151 5.10 -5.81 -16.39
CA ALA A 151 3.88 -6.28 -15.74
C ALA A 151 3.61 -5.57 -14.40
N ILE A 152 4.65 -5.14 -13.70
CA ILE A 152 4.60 -4.46 -12.39
C ILE A 152 5.47 -3.19 -12.37
N ALA A 153 5.61 -2.51 -13.53
CA ALA A 153 6.26 -1.21 -13.60
C ALA A 153 5.43 -0.12 -12.91
N ASP A 154 6.07 0.97 -12.47
CA ASP A 154 5.37 2.11 -11.86
C ASP A 154 4.48 1.70 -10.66
N CYS A 155 4.93 0.70 -9.89
CA CYS A 155 4.33 0.23 -8.63
C CYS A 155 5.31 0.54 -7.48
N PRO A 156 5.36 1.77 -6.97
CA PRO A 156 6.44 2.26 -6.12
C PRO A 156 6.45 1.67 -4.72
N LEU A 157 5.30 1.18 -4.22
CA LEU A 157 5.18 0.55 -2.91
C LEU A 157 5.45 -0.96 -2.92
N LEU A 158 5.53 -1.58 -4.10
CA LEU A 158 5.84 -3.01 -4.24
C LEU A 158 7.35 -3.22 -4.12
N ASP A 159 7.82 -3.46 -2.89
CA ASP A 159 9.26 -3.63 -2.58
C ASP A 159 9.75 -5.08 -2.70
N SER A 160 8.83 -6.04 -2.74
CA SER A 160 9.13 -7.46 -2.77
C SER A 160 8.12 -8.24 -3.59
N LEU A 161 8.61 -9.26 -4.30
CA LEU A 161 7.78 -10.18 -5.05
C LEU A 161 8.19 -11.63 -4.75
N THR A 162 7.23 -12.45 -4.36
CA THR A 162 7.44 -13.91 -4.27
C THR A 162 7.07 -14.55 -5.61
N VAL A 163 8.06 -15.17 -6.25
CA VAL A 163 7.94 -15.78 -7.56
C VAL A 163 7.90 -17.31 -7.38
N PRO A 164 6.81 -17.98 -7.82
CA PRO A 164 6.69 -19.42 -7.69
C PRO A 164 7.67 -20.15 -8.62
N SER A 165 8.11 -21.35 -8.22
CA SER A 165 9.09 -22.17 -8.97
C SER A 165 8.63 -22.57 -10.37
N SER A 166 7.33 -22.45 -10.66
CA SER A 166 6.73 -22.72 -11.97
C SER A 166 7.02 -21.67 -13.03
N VAL A 167 7.51 -20.48 -12.64
CA VAL A 167 7.78 -19.37 -13.55
C VAL A 167 9.02 -19.68 -14.38
N ASP A 168 8.81 -19.77 -15.70
CA ASP A 168 9.83 -20.11 -16.68
C ASP A 168 10.43 -18.85 -17.33
N GLY A 169 9.88 -17.66 -17.05
CA GLY A 169 10.38 -16.39 -17.59
C GLY A 169 9.80 -15.14 -16.93
N ILE A 170 10.67 -14.16 -16.68
CA ILE A 170 10.34 -12.84 -16.14
C ILE A 170 10.87 -11.80 -17.13
N GLY A 171 10.00 -10.94 -17.65
CA GLY A 171 10.39 -9.81 -18.48
C GLY A 171 11.02 -8.69 -17.66
N THR A 172 11.80 -7.81 -18.30
CA THR A 172 12.36 -6.61 -17.67
C THR A 172 11.27 -5.79 -17.00
N GLN A 173 11.56 -5.20 -15.83
CA GLN A 173 10.64 -4.33 -15.09
C GLN A 173 11.34 -2.96 -14.88
N GLU A 174 11.44 -2.16 -15.94
CA GLU A 174 12.39 -1.03 -16.01
C GLU A 174 12.16 0.04 -14.94
N LYS A 175 10.90 0.21 -14.50
CA LYS A 175 10.51 1.18 -13.45
C LYS A 175 9.98 0.51 -12.19
N SER A 176 10.42 -0.71 -11.91
CA SER A 176 10.07 -1.36 -10.65
C SER A 176 10.88 -0.79 -9.49
N ARG A 177 10.25 -0.65 -8.32
CA ARG A 177 10.92 -0.32 -7.04
C ARG A 177 11.21 -1.56 -6.19
N LEU A 178 11.14 -2.75 -6.79
CA LEU A 178 11.49 -4.00 -6.11
C LEU A 178 12.91 -3.93 -5.54
N LYS A 179 13.03 -4.32 -4.27
CA LYS A 179 14.29 -4.49 -3.55
C LYS A 179 14.62 -5.97 -3.40
N THR A 180 13.58 -6.79 -3.23
CA THR A 180 13.71 -8.23 -2.95
C THR A 180 12.89 -9.08 -3.91
N ILE A 181 13.49 -10.14 -4.43
CA ILE A 181 12.78 -11.23 -5.10
C ILE A 181 12.91 -12.47 -4.23
N ALA A 182 11.77 -13.03 -3.83
CA ALA A 182 11.74 -14.31 -3.13
C ALA A 182 11.40 -15.44 -4.10
N GLY A 183 12.05 -16.59 -3.97
CA GLY A 183 11.80 -17.75 -4.82
C GLY A 183 12.54 -18.99 -4.32
N THR A 184 12.47 -20.09 -5.07
CA THR A 184 13.29 -21.27 -4.77
C THR A 184 14.72 -21.06 -5.28
N PRO A 185 15.76 -21.59 -4.61
CA PRO A 185 17.11 -21.61 -5.15
C PRO A 185 17.15 -22.28 -6.53
N ASP A 186 18.12 -21.88 -7.35
CA ASP A 186 18.35 -22.30 -8.74
C ASP A 186 17.17 -22.00 -9.70
N SER A 187 16.27 -21.09 -9.33
CA SER A 187 15.10 -20.71 -10.15
C SER A 187 15.37 -19.50 -11.05
N VAL A 188 14.45 -19.27 -12.00
CA VAL A 188 14.40 -18.04 -12.80
C VAL A 188 14.32 -16.80 -11.91
N ALA A 189 13.69 -16.90 -10.74
CA ALA A 189 13.60 -15.81 -9.78
C ALA A 189 14.97 -15.42 -9.21
N GLU A 190 15.81 -16.39 -8.86
CA GLU A 190 17.18 -16.14 -8.38
C GLU A 190 18.05 -15.53 -9.46
N LEU A 191 18.00 -16.09 -10.68
CA LEU A 191 18.74 -15.58 -11.83
C LEU A 191 18.33 -14.14 -12.16
N TYR A 192 17.02 -13.88 -12.22
CA TYR A 192 16.48 -12.55 -12.47
C TYR A 192 16.89 -11.55 -11.38
N ALA A 193 16.84 -11.95 -10.11
CA ALA A 193 17.30 -11.13 -9.01
C ALA A 193 18.77 -10.76 -9.16
N ALA A 194 19.63 -11.73 -9.50
CA ALA A 194 21.05 -11.49 -9.73
C ALA A 194 21.31 -10.56 -10.93
N GLU A 195 20.60 -10.76 -12.04
CA GLU A 195 20.73 -9.95 -13.27
C GLU A 195 20.30 -8.49 -13.05
N GLN A 196 19.23 -8.26 -12.29
CA GLN A 196 18.68 -6.94 -12.01
C GLN A 196 19.21 -6.32 -10.70
N ASN A 197 20.14 -6.99 -10.02
CA ASN A 197 20.74 -6.55 -8.76
C ASN A 197 19.72 -6.35 -7.62
N TYR A 198 18.72 -7.24 -7.54
CA TYR A 198 17.80 -7.36 -6.41
C TYR A 198 18.38 -8.30 -5.33
N THR A 199 17.93 -8.12 -4.09
CA THR A 199 18.21 -9.09 -3.03
C THR A 199 17.39 -10.35 -3.28
N PHE A 200 18.04 -11.52 -3.35
CA PHE A 200 17.32 -12.79 -3.43
C PHE A 200 17.02 -13.34 -2.03
N ARG A 201 15.80 -13.83 -1.82
CA ARG A 201 15.35 -14.52 -0.60
C ARG A 201 14.88 -15.93 -0.91
N ASP A 202 15.42 -16.92 -0.21
CA ASP A 202 14.93 -18.30 -0.30
C ASP A 202 13.54 -18.42 0.35
N ALA A 203 12.52 -18.65 -0.47
CA ALA A 203 11.13 -18.78 -0.04
C ALA A 203 10.83 -20.12 0.65
N THR A 204 11.75 -21.10 0.61
CA THR A 204 11.60 -22.39 1.32
C THR A 204 11.88 -22.28 2.81
N ILE A 205 12.48 -21.17 3.25
CA ILE A 205 12.66 -20.84 4.65
C ILE A 205 11.37 -20.14 5.11
N PRO A 206 10.53 -20.79 5.95
CA PRO A 206 9.24 -20.23 6.36
C PRO A 206 9.45 -18.93 7.16
N GLU A 207 8.56 -17.96 6.93
CA GLU A 207 8.42 -16.84 7.86
C GLU A 207 7.90 -17.36 9.20
N PRO A 208 8.28 -16.75 10.34
CA PRO A 208 7.84 -17.22 11.65
C PRO A 208 6.31 -17.08 11.80
N GLU A 209 5.59 -18.20 11.74
CA GLU A 209 4.14 -18.26 12.00
C GLU A 209 3.83 -18.24 13.51
N GLY A 210 2.76 -17.54 13.91
CA GLY A 210 2.30 -17.51 15.30
C GLY A 210 0.78 -17.69 15.42
N ASP A 211 0.37 -18.79 16.07
CA ASP A 211 -0.97 -19.09 16.61
C ASP A 211 -0.96 -19.12 18.17
N ASP A 212 -1.51 -18.12 18.92
CA ASP A 212 -2.57 -18.06 19.97
C ASP A 212 -2.65 -16.61 20.59
N LEU A 213 -3.81 -15.91 20.52
CA LEU A 213 -4.00 -14.48 20.84
C LEU A 213 -4.78 -14.29 22.14
N THR A 214 -4.13 -14.38 23.29
CA THR A 214 -4.66 -13.73 24.50
C THR A 214 -3.55 -13.12 25.34
N LEU A 215 -3.62 -11.81 25.54
CA LEU A 215 -2.78 -11.09 26.50
C LEU A 215 -3.58 -10.91 27.80
N ASP A 216 -3.10 -11.49 28.91
CA ASP A 216 -3.74 -11.39 30.23
C ASP A 216 -3.23 -10.15 31.00
N TYR A 217 -3.70 -8.98 30.58
CA TYR A 217 -3.35 -7.67 31.15
C TYR A 217 -3.78 -7.49 32.63
N ARG A 218 -4.69 -8.34 33.14
CA ARG A 218 -5.19 -8.26 34.53
C ARG A 218 -4.18 -8.78 35.55
N LYS A 219 -3.15 -9.52 35.10
CA LYS A 219 -2.11 -10.08 35.97
C LYS A 219 -1.00 -9.10 36.33
N ASP A 220 -0.77 -8.06 35.52
CA ASP A 220 0.39 -7.16 35.68
C ASP A 220 0.06 -5.84 36.39
N GLY A 221 -1.18 -5.34 36.37
CA GLY A 221 -1.67 -4.33 37.33
C GLY A 221 -1.07 -2.91 37.24
N TRP A 222 -0.69 -2.42 36.06
CA TRP A 222 -0.16 -1.06 35.88
C TRP A 222 -1.21 -0.11 35.29
N ALA A 223 -1.40 1.05 35.92
CA ALA A 223 -2.08 2.19 35.34
C ALA A 223 -1.40 3.48 35.82
N PHE A 224 -0.78 4.22 34.90
CA PHE A 224 -0.38 5.62 35.16
C PHE A 224 -1.55 6.53 34.82
N GLY A 225 -1.72 7.61 35.58
CA GLY A 225 -2.68 8.65 35.22
C GLY A 225 -2.22 9.35 33.93
N ASN A 226 -3.13 9.52 32.97
CA ASN A 226 -2.84 10.27 31.75
C ASN A 226 -2.69 11.77 32.08
N SER A 227 -1.45 12.25 32.23
CA SER A 227 -1.12 13.65 32.56
C SER A 227 0.21 14.06 31.95
N ASP A 228 0.31 15.30 31.46
CA ASP A 228 1.55 15.84 30.88
C ASP A 228 2.72 15.87 31.88
N ALA A 229 2.43 15.89 33.18
CA ALA A 229 3.43 15.78 34.24
C ALA A 229 4.17 14.43 34.26
N VAL A 230 3.68 13.42 33.53
CA VAL A 230 4.27 12.07 33.49
C VAL A 230 5.69 12.09 32.89
N PHE A 231 5.98 12.97 31.94
CA PHE A 231 7.27 13.04 31.23
C PHE A 231 8.10 14.30 31.54
N GLY A 232 7.53 15.23 32.30
CA GLY A 232 8.15 16.54 32.58
C GLY A 232 7.89 17.57 31.48
N GLY A 233 8.12 18.85 31.79
CA GLY A 233 7.89 19.97 30.86
C GLY A 233 9.01 20.24 29.85
N ASP A 234 10.13 19.51 29.95
CA ASP A 234 11.32 19.70 29.12
C ASP A 234 11.61 18.43 28.30
N TYR A 235 11.74 18.58 26.98
CA TYR A 235 12.07 17.48 26.07
C TYR A 235 13.51 17.02 26.26
N PHE A 236 13.70 15.72 26.39
CA PHE A 236 15.00 15.07 26.48
C PHE A 236 15.24 14.19 25.25
N LEU A 237 16.24 14.53 24.43
CA LEU A 237 16.70 13.73 23.30
C LEU A 237 18.21 13.60 23.37
N LEU A 238 18.73 12.40 23.14
CA LEU A 238 20.15 12.17 22.92
C LEU A 238 20.60 12.92 21.66
N ASP A 239 21.86 13.35 21.62
CA ASP A 239 22.39 14.14 20.50
C ASP A 239 22.31 13.38 19.17
N ALA A 240 22.47 12.05 19.18
CA ALA A 240 22.32 11.22 17.99
C ALA A 240 20.89 11.27 17.42
N ASP A 241 19.88 11.13 18.29
CA ASP A 241 18.47 11.18 17.90
C ASP A 241 18.08 12.60 17.45
N ARG A 242 18.58 13.63 18.14
CA ARG A 242 18.38 15.03 17.73
C ARG A 242 18.99 15.33 16.38
N GLN A 243 20.24 14.90 16.13
CA GLN A 243 20.91 15.07 14.84
C GLN A 243 20.17 14.33 13.74
N TYR A 244 19.68 13.12 14.03
CA TYR A 244 18.87 12.33 13.11
C TYR A 244 17.56 13.06 12.76
N LEU A 245 16.79 13.51 13.74
CA LEU A 245 15.53 14.24 13.53
C LEU A 245 15.78 15.55 12.74
N THR A 246 16.84 16.29 13.09
CA THR A 246 17.24 17.51 12.39
C THR A 246 17.58 17.24 10.92
N LYS A 247 18.31 16.14 10.64
CA LYS A 247 18.65 15.73 9.27
C LYS A 247 17.41 15.42 8.43
N HIS A 248 16.34 14.94 9.05
CA HIS A 248 15.10 14.56 8.36
C HIS A 248 14.01 15.64 8.43
N GLY A 249 14.40 16.89 8.73
CA GLY A 249 13.48 18.04 8.70
C GLY A 249 12.46 18.08 9.84
N ILE A 250 12.62 17.26 10.88
CA ILE A 250 11.69 17.23 12.02
C ILE A 250 12.07 18.33 12.99
N ASP A 251 11.16 19.30 13.17
CA ASP A 251 11.35 20.37 14.13
C ASP A 251 11.20 19.83 15.56
N THR A 252 12.34 19.60 16.21
CA THR A 252 12.42 19.19 17.61
C THR A 252 11.95 20.26 18.62
N LYS A 253 11.59 21.47 18.16
CA LYS A 253 11.15 22.60 19.00
C LYS A 253 9.67 22.94 18.86
N ASP A 254 9.01 22.56 17.76
CA ASP A 254 7.60 22.84 17.55
C ASP A 254 6.72 21.62 17.87
N ASN A 255 6.17 21.61 19.08
CA ASN A 255 5.16 20.62 19.47
C ASN A 255 3.74 21.15 19.22
N GLY A 256 3.57 21.92 18.13
CA GLY A 256 2.28 22.36 17.60
C GLY A 256 1.23 21.28 17.84
N LYS A 257 0.20 21.64 18.61
CA LYS A 257 -0.64 20.79 19.45
C LYS A 257 -1.51 19.74 18.73
N GLU A 258 -1.24 19.42 17.47
CA GLU A 258 -2.08 18.54 16.66
C GLU A 258 -1.97 17.07 17.08
N TRP A 259 -0.78 16.60 17.49
CA TRP A 259 -0.57 15.19 17.92
C TRP A 259 0.08 15.04 19.31
N SER A 260 0.12 16.08 20.13
CA SER A 260 0.72 16.03 21.48
C SER A 260 -0.27 15.46 22.51
N GLY A 261 -0.08 14.21 22.95
CA GLY A 261 -0.94 13.59 23.97
C GLY A 261 -0.18 12.65 24.90
N SER A 262 -0.40 12.77 26.21
CA SER A 262 0.20 11.88 27.22
C SER A 262 -0.22 10.40 27.05
N CYS A 263 -1.33 10.13 26.36
CA CYS A 263 -1.76 8.78 25.99
C CYS A 263 -0.75 8.06 25.08
N VAL A 264 -0.09 8.79 24.17
CA VAL A 264 0.88 8.20 23.25
C VAL A 264 2.15 7.78 23.97
N GLY A 265 2.69 8.65 24.83
CA GLY A 265 3.87 8.35 25.62
C GLY A 265 3.65 7.17 26.57
N LEU A 266 2.45 7.07 27.14
CA LEU A 266 2.05 5.94 27.97
C LEU A 266 1.95 4.65 27.15
N ALA A 267 1.37 4.69 25.96
CA ALA A 267 1.32 3.55 25.05
C ALA A 267 2.72 3.07 24.66
N ILE A 268 3.63 3.98 24.28
CA ILE A 268 5.04 3.65 23.97
C ILE A 268 5.73 3.03 25.18
N THR A 269 5.51 3.57 26.38
CA THR A 269 6.10 3.05 27.61
C THR A 269 5.69 1.59 27.84
N VAL A 270 4.40 1.27 27.67
CA VAL A 270 3.91 -0.11 27.79
C VAL A 270 4.60 -1.03 26.78
N ILE A 271 4.85 -0.55 25.57
CA ILE A 271 5.54 -1.30 24.53
C ILE A 271 7.01 -1.55 24.89
N LEU A 272 7.74 -0.51 25.29
CA LEU A 272 9.13 -0.62 25.74
C LEU A 272 9.28 -1.57 26.94
N MET A 273 8.28 -1.61 27.84
CA MET A 273 8.25 -2.56 28.96
C MET A 273 8.09 -4.00 28.52
N LYS A 274 7.12 -4.28 27.65
CA LYS A 274 6.89 -5.64 27.14
C LYS A 274 8.08 -6.17 26.35
N ASN A 275 8.89 -5.27 25.80
CA ASN A 275 10.13 -5.60 25.10
C ASN A 275 11.36 -5.73 26.01
N GLY A 276 11.18 -5.59 27.33
CA GLY A 276 12.28 -5.70 28.30
C GLY A 276 13.28 -4.54 28.24
N ILE A 277 13.01 -3.50 27.44
CA ILE A 277 13.87 -2.32 27.26
C ILE A 277 13.74 -1.41 28.47
N PHE A 278 12.52 -1.30 29.01
CA PHE A 278 12.25 -0.58 30.25
C PHE A 278 11.68 -1.54 31.29
N THR A 279 12.42 -1.83 32.35
CA THR A 279 11.88 -2.63 33.47
C THR A 279 11.83 -1.75 34.71
N PRO A 280 10.65 -1.40 35.24
CA PRO A 280 10.52 -0.62 36.48
C PRO A 280 10.95 -1.35 37.74
N ALA A 281 11.76 -2.41 37.62
CA ALA A 281 11.97 -3.46 38.61
C ALA A 281 11.92 -2.91 40.03
N VAL A 282 10.89 -3.33 40.78
CA VAL A 282 10.61 -2.93 42.17
C VAL A 282 9.91 -1.57 42.29
N LEU A 283 8.61 -1.58 41.97
CA LEU A 283 7.53 -0.84 42.65
C LEU A 283 8.03 0.10 43.76
N GLN A 284 8.38 1.34 43.43
CA GLN A 284 8.23 2.37 44.45
C GLN A 284 6.76 2.34 44.82
N GLN A 285 6.47 1.80 46.01
CA GLN A 285 5.14 1.78 46.58
C GLN A 285 4.66 3.24 46.54
N ASP A 286 3.65 3.53 45.71
CA ASP A 286 3.06 4.85 45.46
C ASP A 286 3.60 5.71 44.29
N ALA A 287 4.39 5.16 43.37
CA ALA A 287 4.72 5.87 42.11
C ALA A 287 3.44 6.18 41.32
N LYS A 288 3.18 7.46 41.03
CA LYS A 288 1.99 7.94 40.30
C LYS A 288 2.31 8.35 38.86
N THR A 289 3.58 8.62 38.57
CA THR A 289 4.09 9.09 37.27
C THR A 289 5.41 8.41 36.92
N LEU A 290 5.83 8.45 35.64
CA LEU A 290 7.14 7.95 35.23
C LEU A 290 8.31 8.75 35.82
N SER A 291 8.09 10.01 36.17
CA SER A 291 9.05 10.85 36.91
C SER A 291 9.45 10.26 38.26
N ASP A 292 8.56 9.50 38.91
CA ASP A 292 8.84 8.81 40.18
C ASP A 292 9.79 7.62 39.99
N VAL A 293 9.84 7.05 38.77
CA VAL A 293 10.55 5.80 38.43
C VAL A 293 11.95 6.04 37.84
N GLN A 294 12.34 7.30 37.58
CA GLN A 294 13.65 7.72 37.05
C GLN A 294 14.20 6.80 35.91
N PRO A 295 13.53 6.75 34.74
CA PRO A 295 13.99 5.95 33.61
C PRO A 295 15.38 6.38 33.10
N THR A 296 16.09 5.44 32.45
CA THR A 296 17.37 5.75 31.80
C THR A 296 17.19 6.83 30.74
N ASP A 297 18.26 7.58 30.46
CA ASP A 297 18.26 8.61 29.42
C ASP A 297 17.86 8.04 28.05
N ALA A 298 18.30 6.82 27.73
CA ALA A 298 17.93 6.13 26.50
C ALA A 298 16.41 5.91 26.38
N VAL A 299 15.77 5.39 27.43
CA VAL A 299 14.31 5.15 27.44
C VAL A 299 13.54 6.47 27.30
N ARG A 300 13.97 7.53 27.99
CA ARG A 300 13.38 8.87 27.85
C ARG A 300 13.53 9.43 26.44
N SER A 301 14.72 9.26 25.84
CA SER A 301 15.00 9.69 24.47
C SER A 301 14.10 8.97 23.47
N PHE A 302 13.89 7.65 23.61
CA PHE A 302 12.99 6.90 22.75
C PHE A 302 11.55 7.40 22.82
N ILE A 303 11.03 7.63 24.02
CA ILE A 303 9.66 8.12 24.20
C ILE A 303 9.50 9.50 23.55
N ASN A 304 10.45 10.41 23.79
CA ASN A 304 10.43 11.75 23.21
C ASN A 304 10.64 11.74 21.69
N TYR A 305 11.48 10.85 21.17
CA TYR A 305 11.66 10.64 19.73
C TYR A 305 10.33 10.25 19.08
N TYR A 306 9.66 9.25 19.64
CA TYR A 306 8.36 8.80 19.14
C TYR A 306 7.30 9.91 19.23
N HIS A 307 7.34 10.75 20.26
CA HIS A 307 6.51 11.95 20.34
C HIS A 307 6.80 12.95 19.22
N CYS A 308 8.08 13.24 18.94
CA CYS A 308 8.44 14.21 17.89
C CYS A 308 8.08 13.74 16.48
N VAL A 309 8.18 12.43 16.18
CA VAL A 309 7.81 11.90 14.87
C VAL A 309 6.29 11.87 14.63
N GLN A 310 5.45 12.08 15.64
CA GLN A 310 3.99 12.16 15.50
C GLN A 310 3.52 13.44 14.81
N ASN A 311 4.30 14.53 14.90
CA ASN A 311 3.99 15.82 14.30
C ASN A 311 4.36 15.90 12.81
N ARG A 312 4.72 14.78 12.17
CA ARG A 312 4.98 14.77 10.74
C ARG A 312 3.65 14.86 9.97
N SER A 313 3.31 16.10 9.61
CA SER A 313 2.35 16.42 8.53
C SER A 313 2.79 15.89 7.16
N ASP A 314 4.01 15.34 7.03
CA ASP A 314 4.55 14.72 5.80
C ASP A 314 3.82 13.43 5.37
N THR A 315 2.89 12.89 6.16
CA THR A 315 1.93 11.89 5.63
C THR A 315 0.77 12.53 4.86
N GLY A 316 0.90 13.81 4.51
CA GLY A 316 -0.09 14.64 3.84
C GLY A 316 -0.58 14.06 2.52
N SER A 317 -1.90 13.85 2.45
CA SER A 317 -2.76 13.81 1.26
C SER A 317 -2.76 12.59 0.32
N HIS A 318 -1.93 11.57 0.50
CA HIS A 318 -1.81 10.51 -0.54
C HIS A 318 -1.90 9.04 -0.08
N THR A 319 -2.17 8.76 1.20
CA THR A 319 -2.39 7.37 1.67
C THR A 319 -3.82 7.20 2.15
N SER A 320 -4.62 6.42 1.42
CA SER A 320 -5.99 6.08 1.80
C SER A 320 -6.02 5.30 3.12
N ALA A 321 -7.14 5.41 3.84
CA ALA A 321 -7.42 4.59 5.03
C ALA A 321 -7.16 3.09 4.79
N ALA A 322 -7.54 2.60 3.62
CA ALA A 322 -7.40 1.21 3.22
C ALA A 322 -5.93 0.76 3.16
N GLN A 323 -5.03 1.59 2.62
CA GLN A 323 -3.59 1.26 2.57
C GLN A 323 -2.96 1.19 3.95
N LYS A 324 -3.31 2.13 4.83
CA LYS A 324 -2.81 2.14 6.22
C LYS A 324 -3.24 0.86 6.95
N LEU A 325 -4.50 0.44 6.77
CA LEU A 325 -5.02 -0.79 7.37
C LEU A 325 -4.48 -2.07 6.73
N TYR A 326 -4.26 -2.07 5.41
CA TYR A 326 -3.61 -3.19 4.74
C TYR A 326 -2.21 -3.44 5.31
N MET A 327 -1.39 -2.39 5.35
CA MET A 327 -0.04 -2.44 5.93
C MET A 327 -0.09 -2.84 7.40
N MET A 328 -1.00 -2.26 8.17
CA MET A 328 -1.23 -2.63 9.56
C MET A 328 -1.59 -4.11 9.71
N SER A 329 -2.50 -4.64 8.88
CA SER A 329 -2.92 -6.03 8.94
C SER A 329 -1.78 -6.99 8.61
N LYS A 330 -0.90 -6.61 7.68
CA LYS A 330 0.31 -7.36 7.32
C LYS A 330 1.31 -7.38 8.47
N GLU A 331 1.54 -6.25 9.11
CA GLU A 331 2.44 -6.15 10.28
C GLU A 331 1.87 -6.87 11.50
N MET A 332 0.57 -6.72 11.78
CA MET A 332 -0.11 -7.48 12.83
C MET A 332 -0.04 -8.99 12.58
N ALA A 333 -0.08 -9.44 11.32
CA ALA A 333 0.07 -10.83 10.95
C ALA A 333 1.51 -11.36 11.09
N ARG A 334 2.52 -10.48 11.04
CA ARG A 334 3.95 -10.81 11.23
C ARG A 334 4.38 -10.90 12.68
N ILE A 335 3.64 -10.26 13.59
CA ILE A 335 3.92 -10.31 15.02
C ILE A 335 3.52 -11.71 15.54
N PRO A 336 4.47 -12.51 16.06
CA PRO A 336 4.14 -13.82 16.61
C PRO A 336 3.06 -13.68 17.67
N ARG A 337 2.08 -14.57 17.68
CA ARG A 337 1.01 -14.52 18.67
C ARG A 337 1.55 -14.57 20.11
N GLY A 338 1.08 -13.65 20.96
CA GLY A 338 1.62 -13.41 22.31
C GLY A 338 2.84 -12.48 22.37
N ALA A 339 3.34 -11.99 21.23
CA ALA A 339 4.45 -11.06 21.14
C ALA A 339 4.01 -9.59 21.04
N SER A 340 5.02 -8.73 20.88
CA SER A 340 5.08 -7.33 21.28
C SER A 340 3.92 -6.44 20.84
N PRO A 341 3.36 -5.63 21.75
CA PRO A 341 2.33 -4.65 21.40
C PRO A 341 2.85 -3.60 20.43
N PHE A 342 1.94 -2.98 19.68
CA PHE A 342 2.22 -1.89 18.75
C PHE A 342 1.41 -0.64 19.12
N LEU A 343 1.83 0.52 18.63
CA LEU A 343 1.15 1.79 18.84
C LEU A 343 0.17 2.05 17.69
N ILE A 344 -1.07 2.36 18.04
CA ILE A 344 -2.07 2.84 17.09
C ILE A 344 -2.35 4.30 17.44
N THR A 345 -2.30 5.21 16.47
CA THR A 345 -2.78 6.58 16.66
C THR A 345 -3.98 6.87 15.77
N PHE A 346 -4.91 7.66 16.26
CA PHE A 346 -6.08 8.07 15.48
C PHE A 346 -6.66 9.37 16.02
N SER A 347 -7.26 10.18 15.17
CA SER A 347 -8.01 11.36 15.57
C SER A 347 -9.42 10.96 15.93
N THR A 348 -9.84 11.49 17.05
CA THR A 348 -11.20 11.46 17.58
C THR A 348 -11.82 12.85 17.41
N PRO A 349 -13.14 13.01 17.62
CA PRO A 349 -13.75 14.34 17.67
C PRO A 349 -13.10 15.30 18.68
N ASP A 350 -12.41 14.77 19.69
CA ASP A 350 -11.74 15.53 20.75
C ASP A 350 -10.24 15.76 20.51
N GLY A 351 -9.70 15.27 19.38
CA GLY A 351 -8.30 15.41 18.99
C GLY A 351 -7.58 14.07 18.75
N ALA A 352 -6.28 14.14 18.49
CA ALA A 352 -5.42 12.97 18.32
C ALA A 352 -5.36 12.10 19.59
N HIS A 353 -5.34 10.79 19.40
CA HIS A 353 -5.30 9.80 20.45
C HIS A 353 -4.33 8.67 20.10
N GLY A 354 -3.72 8.06 21.11
CA GLY A 354 -2.80 6.95 20.95
C GLY A 354 -3.13 5.83 21.92
N VAL A 355 -3.12 4.60 21.41
CA VAL A 355 -3.50 3.40 22.15
C VAL A 355 -2.54 2.26 21.85
N VAL A 356 -2.55 1.24 22.70
CA VAL A 356 -1.76 0.04 22.51
C VAL A 356 -2.61 -1.01 21.80
N GLY A 357 -2.17 -1.43 20.62
CA GLY A 357 -2.79 -2.51 19.86
C GLY A 357 -2.19 -3.88 20.18
N TYR A 358 -3.05 -4.90 20.16
CA TYR A 358 -2.69 -6.29 20.40
C TYR A 358 -3.36 -7.22 19.39
N GLY A 359 -2.53 -7.91 18.62
CA GLY A 359 -2.96 -9.02 17.77
C GLY A 359 -3.99 -8.67 16.69
N LEU A 360 -4.34 -9.70 15.93
CA LEU A 360 -5.38 -9.66 14.91
C LEU A 360 -6.28 -10.90 14.98
N GLU A 361 -7.55 -10.71 15.29
CA GLU A 361 -8.55 -11.76 15.35
C GLU A 361 -9.42 -11.76 14.10
N SER A 362 -9.78 -12.96 13.63
CA SER A 362 -10.82 -13.14 12.60
C SER A 362 -12.15 -13.49 13.27
N GLY A 363 -13.25 -13.00 12.71
CA GLY A 363 -14.59 -13.22 13.25
C GLY A 363 -15.65 -12.54 12.41
N GLU A 364 -16.82 -12.31 13.01
CA GLU A 364 -17.91 -11.58 12.36
C GLU A 364 -18.47 -10.54 13.35
N TRP A 365 -18.37 -9.28 12.99
CA TRP A 365 -18.88 -8.16 13.78
C TRP A 365 -19.67 -7.19 12.91
N THR A 366 -20.63 -6.50 13.53
CA THR A 366 -21.47 -5.54 12.83
C THR A 366 -21.60 -4.27 13.65
N PHE A 367 -21.25 -3.14 13.04
CA PHE A 367 -21.43 -1.80 13.62
C PHE A 367 -22.04 -0.89 12.56
N ASP A 368 -23.05 -0.09 12.94
CA ASP A 368 -23.76 0.85 12.05
C ASP A 368 -24.20 0.26 10.69
N GLY A 369 -24.57 -1.03 10.69
CA GLY A 369 -25.02 -1.75 9.50
C GLY A 369 -23.90 -2.19 8.54
N LYS A 370 -22.64 -1.96 8.88
CA LYS A 370 -21.46 -2.50 8.17
C LYS A 370 -20.94 -3.75 8.88
N ASN A 371 -20.48 -4.72 8.09
CA ASN A 371 -19.88 -5.95 8.59
C ASN A 371 -18.37 -5.87 8.52
N TYR A 372 -17.71 -6.44 9.52
CA TYR A 372 -16.27 -6.51 9.67
C TYR A 372 -15.88 -7.96 9.97
N ASP A 373 -14.79 -8.42 9.38
CA ASP A 373 -14.35 -9.81 9.50
C ASP A 373 -12.99 -9.95 10.21
N ARG A 374 -12.43 -8.81 10.65
CA ARG A 374 -11.20 -8.71 11.42
C ARG A 374 -11.35 -7.71 12.56
N ARG A 375 -10.64 -7.94 13.67
CA ARG A 375 -10.42 -6.92 14.71
C ARG A 375 -9.02 -6.98 15.32
N ALA A 376 -8.49 -5.82 15.69
CA ALA A 376 -7.35 -5.71 16.59
C ALA A 376 -7.83 -5.27 17.98
N LEU A 377 -7.33 -5.95 19.02
CA LEU A 377 -7.63 -5.55 20.39
C LEU A 377 -6.89 -4.27 20.71
N ILE A 378 -7.54 -3.37 21.42
CA ILE A 378 -6.98 -2.09 21.82
C ILE A 378 -7.04 -1.97 23.33
N TRP A 379 -5.95 -1.49 23.91
CA TRP A 379 -5.88 -1.01 25.28
C TRP A 379 -5.59 0.49 25.28
N ASP A 380 -6.38 1.24 26.03
CA ASP A 380 -6.22 2.67 26.19
C ASP A 380 -5.77 2.99 27.62
N SER A 381 -4.70 3.78 27.75
CA SER A 381 -4.23 4.30 29.03
C SER A 381 -5.23 5.21 29.75
N ASN A 382 -6.16 5.84 29.01
CA ASN A 382 -7.21 6.69 29.58
C ASN A 382 -8.33 5.87 30.20
N TYR A 383 -8.51 4.64 29.72
CA TYR A 383 -9.57 3.73 30.15
C TYR A 383 -8.97 2.33 30.37
N PRO A 384 -8.06 2.18 31.35
CA PRO A 384 -7.28 0.93 31.50
C PRO A 384 -8.14 -0.28 31.86
N ASP A 385 -9.35 -0.06 32.38
CA ASP A 385 -10.34 -1.10 32.68
C ASP A 385 -11.25 -1.42 31.48
N ARG A 386 -11.20 -0.61 30.41
CA ARG A 386 -12.05 -0.73 29.21
C ARG A 386 -11.39 -1.65 28.18
N LEU A 387 -11.40 -2.94 28.49
CA LEU A 387 -11.15 -3.99 27.51
C LEU A 387 -12.46 -4.67 27.17
N ASN A 388 -13.21 -3.99 26.33
CA ASN A 388 -14.47 -4.46 25.79
C ASN A 388 -14.46 -4.36 24.27
N ASP A 389 -15.37 -5.10 23.66
CA ASP A 389 -15.47 -5.20 22.21
C ASP A 389 -15.64 -3.81 21.55
N ASP A 390 -16.31 -2.86 22.20
CA ASP A 390 -16.52 -1.51 21.65
C ASP A 390 -15.21 -0.72 21.48
N ALA A 391 -14.16 -1.03 22.24
CA ALA A 391 -12.88 -0.33 22.16
C ALA A 391 -11.93 -0.89 21.10
N CYS A 392 -12.27 -2.00 20.43
CA CYS A 392 -11.43 -2.63 19.42
C CYS A 392 -11.47 -1.89 18.08
N LEU A 393 -10.41 -2.05 17.29
CA LEU A 393 -10.38 -1.63 15.90
C LEU A 393 -10.90 -2.77 15.03
N TYR A 394 -12.02 -2.55 14.36
CA TYR A 394 -12.61 -3.50 13.43
C TYR A 394 -12.29 -3.09 12.01
N PHE A 395 -12.05 -4.06 11.13
CA PHE A 395 -11.94 -3.81 9.71
C PHE A 395 -12.44 -4.98 8.86
N GLU A 396 -12.82 -4.68 7.62
CA GLU A 396 -13.25 -5.69 6.64
C GLU A 396 -12.10 -5.98 5.67
N SER A 397 -11.75 -7.25 5.49
CA SER A 397 -10.52 -7.68 4.85
C SER A 397 -10.46 -7.47 3.33
N LYS A 398 -11.57 -7.11 2.68
CA LYS A 398 -11.65 -6.86 1.24
C LYS A 398 -11.67 -5.37 0.93
N SER A 399 -12.54 -4.61 1.59
CA SER A 399 -12.69 -3.17 1.41
C SER A 399 -11.72 -2.36 2.24
N TYR A 400 -11.22 -2.92 3.36
CA TYR A 400 -10.46 -2.21 4.39
C TYR A 400 -11.21 -1.00 4.95
N ASP A 401 -12.55 -1.06 4.96
CA ASP A 401 -13.37 -0.19 5.81
C ASP A 401 -13.06 -0.52 7.28
N TYR A 402 -13.07 0.48 8.16
CA TYR A 402 -12.81 0.27 9.58
C TYR A 402 -13.67 1.09 10.51
N CYS A 403 -13.71 0.69 11.78
CA CYS A 403 -14.25 1.49 12.86
C CYS A 403 -13.57 1.21 14.20
N ILE A 404 -13.64 2.19 15.10
CA ILE A 404 -13.38 2.03 16.53
C ILE A 404 -14.61 2.57 17.28
N PRO A 405 -15.61 1.72 17.55
CA PRO A 405 -16.95 2.16 18.00
C PRO A 405 -16.93 3.08 19.21
N ALA A 406 -16.08 2.78 20.18
CA ALA A 406 -15.87 3.52 21.42
C ALA A 406 -15.49 5.00 21.24
N TYR A 407 -14.90 5.34 20.09
CA TYR A 407 -14.36 6.68 19.79
C TYR A 407 -15.10 7.37 18.64
N ALA A 408 -16.20 6.77 18.15
CA ALA A 408 -16.95 7.23 16.98
C ALA A 408 -16.08 7.39 15.71
N VAL A 409 -14.96 6.67 15.65
CA VAL A 409 -14.03 6.68 14.51
C VAL A 409 -14.52 5.66 13.49
N HIS A 410 -14.66 6.09 12.24
CA HIS A 410 -15.02 5.27 11.10
C HIS A 410 -14.38 5.85 9.85
N ALA A 411 -14.01 4.99 8.90
CA ALA A 411 -13.71 5.45 7.54
C ALA A 411 -14.11 4.41 6.50
N ALA A 412 -14.31 4.89 5.28
CA ALA A 412 -14.65 4.07 4.12
C ALA A 412 -13.57 4.13 3.03
N LYS A 413 -13.61 3.16 2.10
CA LYS A 413 -12.78 3.15 0.89
C LYS A 413 -12.80 4.51 0.16
N GLY A 414 -11.61 5.08 -0.11
CA GLY A 414 -11.43 6.29 -0.91
C GLY A 414 -11.40 7.60 -0.12
N GLU A 415 -11.61 7.57 1.20
CA GLU A 415 -11.42 8.74 2.05
C GLU A 415 -9.92 9.03 2.22
N THR A 416 -9.49 10.20 1.75
CA THR A 416 -8.10 10.68 1.81
C THR A 416 -7.77 11.34 3.15
N GLU A 417 -8.78 11.89 3.83
CA GLU A 417 -8.68 12.36 5.22
C GLU A 417 -8.94 11.20 6.18
N SER A 418 -7.95 10.31 6.32
CA SER A 418 -7.98 9.36 7.43
C SER A 418 -7.47 10.05 8.69
N THR A 419 -8.30 10.09 9.72
CA THR A 419 -7.88 10.44 11.09
C THR A 419 -6.83 9.48 11.65
N PHE A 420 -6.50 8.39 10.94
CA PHE A 420 -5.69 7.29 11.42
C PHE A 420 -4.19 7.47 11.08
N GLY A 421 -3.33 7.31 12.09
CA GLY A 421 -1.88 7.20 11.95
C GLY A 421 -1.42 5.89 12.58
N LEU A 422 -0.63 5.08 11.89
CA LEU A 422 -0.02 3.92 12.53
C LEU A 422 1.47 4.19 12.70
N ILE A 423 1.93 4.13 13.93
CA ILE A 423 3.36 4.10 14.25
C ILE A 423 3.64 2.69 14.75
N THR A 424 4.21 1.83 13.90
CA THR A 424 4.66 0.52 14.38
C THR A 424 5.79 0.73 15.38
N VAL A 425 5.49 0.63 16.67
CA VAL A 425 6.51 0.61 17.72
C VAL A 425 6.96 -0.83 17.86
N THR A 426 8.13 -1.12 17.28
CA THR A 426 8.71 -2.47 17.25
C THR A 426 9.48 -2.77 18.55
N ASN A 427 9.72 -4.05 18.79
CA ASN A 427 10.64 -4.53 19.84
C ASN A 427 12.10 -4.64 19.37
N ASP A 428 12.31 -4.41 18.08
CA ASP A 428 13.59 -4.50 17.41
C ASP A 428 14.11 -3.09 17.16
N LEU A 429 15.02 -2.63 18.03
CA LEU A 429 15.70 -1.34 17.90
C LEU A 429 16.55 -1.23 16.61
N SER A 430 16.76 -2.31 15.86
CA SER A 430 17.37 -2.27 14.53
C SER A 430 16.37 -1.90 13.43
N ALA A 431 15.07 -2.16 13.61
CA ALA A 431 14.00 -1.58 12.78
C ALA A 431 13.77 -0.07 13.06
N LEU A 432 14.36 0.44 14.15
CA LEU A 432 14.49 1.86 14.48
C LEU A 432 15.77 2.51 13.92
N ASN A 433 16.73 1.70 13.44
CA ASN A 433 17.98 2.14 12.79
C ASN A 433 18.01 1.84 11.28
N ALA A 434 17.20 0.90 10.81
CA ALA A 434 16.81 0.82 9.40
C ALA A 434 15.96 2.06 9.12
N GLU A 435 16.15 2.66 7.95
CA GLU A 435 15.39 3.83 7.51
C GLU A 435 13.92 3.72 7.91
N PRO A 436 13.32 4.83 8.37
CA PRO A 436 11.95 4.81 8.85
C PRO A 436 11.11 4.18 7.75
N TYR A 437 10.12 3.37 8.15
CA TYR A 437 9.05 2.86 7.30
C TYR A 437 8.92 3.64 5.99
N PRO A 438 8.92 3.00 4.80
CA PRO A 438 9.01 3.67 3.51
C PRO A 438 7.75 4.51 3.27
N LEU A 439 7.71 5.66 3.90
CA LEU A 439 6.65 6.65 3.86
C LEU A 439 7.25 8.04 3.58
N THR A 440 8.58 8.17 3.53
CA THR A 440 9.27 9.43 3.17
C THR A 440 10.28 9.31 2.02
N LEU A 441 10.18 8.27 1.21
CA LEU A 441 10.61 8.34 -0.20
C LEU A 441 9.27 8.48 -0.93
N TYR A 442 8.90 9.58 -1.54
CA TYR A 442 9.52 10.39 -2.57
C TYR A 442 8.73 11.72 -2.48
N TYR A 443 9.32 12.91 -2.51
CA TYR A 443 9.62 13.65 -3.73
C TYR A 443 10.50 14.85 -3.36
N GLU A 444 11.49 15.14 -4.19
CA GLU A 444 12.32 16.34 -4.04
C GLU A 444 11.60 17.53 -4.68
N GLU A 445 11.63 18.73 -4.10
CA GLU A 445 11.07 19.94 -4.75
C GLU A 445 11.72 20.12 -6.14
N GLY A 446 10.90 20.11 -7.19
CA GLY A 446 11.32 20.09 -8.58
C GLY A 446 11.42 18.73 -9.26
N ASP A 447 11.15 17.61 -8.57
CA ASP A 447 11.06 16.24 -9.13
C ASP A 447 9.63 16.01 -9.64
N LEU A 448 9.40 16.37 -10.90
CA LEU A 448 8.06 16.39 -11.51
C LEU A 448 7.74 15.10 -12.25
N ASN A 449 8.74 14.26 -12.48
CA ASN A 449 8.56 12.92 -13.04
C ASN A 449 8.50 11.82 -11.96
N CYS A 450 8.68 12.19 -10.68
CA CYS A 450 8.61 11.31 -9.51
C CYS A 450 9.66 10.18 -9.54
N ASP A 451 10.79 10.40 -10.21
CA ASP A 451 11.85 9.40 -10.33
C ASP A 451 12.77 9.37 -9.11
N GLY A 452 12.65 10.36 -8.21
CA GLY A 452 13.44 10.53 -7.01
C GLY A 452 14.68 11.39 -7.20
N LYS A 453 14.81 12.11 -8.32
CA LYS A 453 15.91 13.05 -8.61
C LYS A 453 15.40 14.27 -9.37
N VAL A 454 15.90 15.45 -9.00
CA VAL A 454 15.70 16.65 -9.81
C VAL A 454 16.65 16.65 -11.01
N SER A 455 16.10 16.53 -12.22
CA SER A 455 16.88 16.36 -13.45
C SER A 455 16.42 17.27 -14.59
N ALA A 456 17.15 17.23 -15.71
CA ALA A 456 16.74 17.93 -16.92
C ALA A 456 15.37 17.44 -17.45
N ALA A 457 14.94 16.22 -17.11
CA ALA A 457 13.63 15.70 -17.49
C ALA A 457 12.50 16.48 -16.80
N ASP A 458 12.70 16.87 -15.54
CA ASP A 458 11.73 17.65 -14.75
C ASP A 458 11.60 19.07 -15.26
N ALA A 459 12.73 19.69 -15.64
CA ALA A 459 12.73 20.98 -16.31
C ALA A 459 12.00 20.93 -17.66
N VAL A 460 12.05 19.79 -18.37
CA VAL A 460 11.27 19.58 -19.61
C VAL A 460 9.78 19.43 -19.31
N LEU A 461 9.39 18.70 -18.27
CA LEU A 461 7.99 18.57 -17.84
C LEU A 461 7.38 19.90 -17.42
N LEU A 462 8.10 20.67 -16.59
CA LEU A 462 7.66 22.00 -16.17
C LEU A 462 7.55 22.96 -17.37
N CYS A 463 8.51 22.89 -18.30
CA CYS A 463 8.47 23.68 -19.52
C CYS A 463 7.28 23.31 -20.41
N ARG A 464 6.96 22.02 -20.53
CA ARG A 464 5.79 21.55 -21.29
C ARG A 464 4.49 22.03 -20.69
N PHE A 465 4.31 21.92 -19.37
CA PHE A 465 3.15 22.48 -18.68
C PHE A 465 2.97 23.98 -18.93
N LEU A 466 4.06 24.76 -18.89
CA LEU A 466 4.01 26.20 -19.08
C LEU A 466 3.79 26.62 -20.55
N THR A 467 4.01 25.72 -21.52
CA THR A 467 4.02 26.05 -22.97
C THR A 467 2.97 25.32 -23.81
N THR A 468 2.43 24.22 -23.32
CA THR A 468 1.44 23.37 -23.98
C THR A 468 0.38 23.00 -22.94
N GLN A 469 -0.92 23.00 -23.29
CA GLN A 469 -2.05 22.80 -22.36
C GLN A 469 -2.13 21.41 -21.67
N ASP A 470 -1.01 20.77 -21.37
CA ASP A 470 -0.93 19.60 -20.51
C ASP A 470 -1.27 20.03 -19.06
N THR A 471 -1.98 19.19 -18.31
CA THR A 471 -2.31 19.45 -16.90
C THR A 471 -1.31 18.73 -16.00
N LEU A 472 -0.74 19.42 -15.00
CA LEU A 472 -0.06 18.73 -13.90
C LEU A 472 -1.12 18.28 -12.87
N PRO A 473 -1.08 17.00 -12.43
CA PRO A 473 -1.84 16.53 -11.27
C PRO A 473 -1.65 17.46 -10.06
N ALA A 474 -2.71 17.62 -9.25
CA ALA A 474 -2.71 18.56 -8.12
C ALA A 474 -1.56 18.34 -7.12
N GLY A 475 -1.12 17.10 -6.90
CA GLY A 475 0.04 16.79 -6.05
C GLY A 475 1.38 17.27 -6.61
N LEU A 476 1.53 17.28 -7.94
CA LEU A 476 2.75 17.77 -8.59
C LEU A 476 2.78 19.30 -8.71
N MET A 477 1.64 19.97 -8.55
CA MET A 477 1.58 21.43 -8.52
C MET A 477 2.36 21.99 -7.31
N GLN A 478 2.37 21.27 -6.19
CA GLN A 478 3.13 21.64 -5.00
C GLN A 478 4.64 21.45 -5.20
N LEU A 479 5.06 20.40 -5.92
CA LEU A 479 6.46 20.14 -6.25
C LEU A 479 7.00 21.07 -7.35
N ALA A 480 6.10 21.58 -8.19
CA ALA A 480 6.42 22.52 -9.26
C ALA A 480 6.45 23.99 -8.83
N ASP A 481 5.95 24.33 -7.63
CA ASP A 481 5.99 25.67 -7.05
C ASP A 481 7.27 25.87 -6.22
N LEU A 482 8.41 25.93 -6.93
CA LEU A 482 9.73 26.14 -6.32
C LEU A 482 9.89 27.54 -5.71
N SER A 483 9.05 28.49 -6.10
CA SER A 483 9.06 29.87 -5.59
C SER A 483 8.26 30.04 -4.30
N GLY A 484 7.35 29.09 -4.01
CA GLY A 484 6.47 29.10 -2.85
C GLY A 484 5.40 30.19 -2.90
N ASP A 485 5.06 30.68 -4.10
CA ASP A 485 4.09 31.75 -4.30
C ASP A 485 2.67 31.25 -4.62
N SER A 486 2.47 29.93 -4.53
CA SER A 486 1.24 29.20 -4.85
C SER A 486 0.85 29.27 -6.34
N ALA A 487 1.76 29.67 -7.23
CA ALA A 487 1.54 29.76 -8.66
C ALA A 487 2.70 29.18 -9.49
N VAL A 488 2.49 28.00 -10.06
CA VAL A 488 3.46 27.38 -10.97
C VAL A 488 3.65 28.22 -12.25
N SER A 489 4.83 28.80 -12.40
CA SER A 489 5.12 29.84 -13.38
C SER A 489 6.54 29.73 -13.98
N ALA A 490 6.89 30.69 -14.84
CA ALA A 490 8.24 30.80 -15.37
C ALA A 490 9.30 31.08 -14.28
N ALA A 491 8.89 31.58 -13.10
CA ALA A 491 9.78 31.77 -11.96
C ALA A 491 10.28 30.41 -11.43
N ASP A 492 9.37 29.45 -11.28
CA ASP A 492 9.69 28.11 -10.79
C ASP A 492 10.57 27.33 -11.77
N LEU A 493 10.30 27.45 -13.07
CA LEU A 493 11.20 26.89 -14.09
C LEU A 493 12.61 27.49 -14.04
N THR A 494 12.73 28.75 -13.63
CA THR A 494 14.02 29.41 -13.47
C THR A 494 14.76 28.88 -12.24
N LEU A 495 14.05 28.70 -11.12
CA LEU A 495 14.60 28.11 -9.90
C LEU A 495 15.01 26.65 -10.12
N LEU A 496 14.20 25.87 -10.84
CA LEU A 496 14.52 24.49 -11.22
C LEU A 496 15.81 24.42 -12.04
N LYS A 497 15.95 25.29 -13.05
CA LYS A 497 17.17 25.37 -13.86
C LYS A 497 18.38 25.83 -13.07
N GLN A 498 18.22 26.73 -12.09
CA GLN A 498 19.32 27.16 -11.23
C GLN A 498 19.79 26.01 -10.34
N LYS A 499 18.86 25.24 -9.76
CA LYS A 499 19.14 24.05 -8.96
C LYS A 499 19.94 23.01 -9.76
N LEU A 500 19.53 22.73 -11.00
CA LEU A 500 20.24 21.84 -11.94
C LEU A 500 21.63 22.32 -12.37
N LEU A 501 21.94 23.61 -12.23
CA LEU A 501 23.25 24.18 -12.56
C LEU A 501 24.18 24.30 -11.35
N SER A 502 23.63 24.11 -10.14
CA SER A 502 24.37 24.18 -8.87
C SER A 502 24.84 22.82 -8.35
N GLU A 503 24.37 21.74 -8.95
CA GLU A 503 24.81 20.35 -8.78
C GLU A 503 25.80 19.94 -9.88
#